data_AF-A0A645ILT5-F1
#
_entry.id   AF-A0A645ILT5-F1
#
_cell.length_a   1.000
_cell.length_b   1.000
_cell.length_c   1.000
_cell.angle_alpha   90.00
_cell.angle_beta   90.00
_cell.angle_gamma   90.00
#
_symmetry.space_group_name_H-M   'P 1'
#
loop_
_entity.id
_entity.type
_entity.pdbx_description
1 polymer ?
#
loop_
_entity_poly.entity_id
_entity_poly.type
_entity_poly.pdbx_seq_one_letter_code
_entity_poly.pdbx_strand_id
1 'polypeptide(L)' 'MKEEDQNVMTVSIKADKDTKMGIITDIKQALRRAYALKINYQASARQSF' A
#
# COMPACT_ATOMS: atom_id res chain seq x y z
N MET A 1 -1.14 -21.93 5.82
CA MET A 1 -1.67 -20.60 6.19
C MET A 1 -3.17 -20.67 5.98
N LYS A 2 -3.97 -20.40 7.01
CA LYS A 2 -5.44 -20.48 6.93
C LYS A 2 -5.95 -19.34 6.04
N GLU A 3 -6.91 -19.64 5.18
CA GLU A 3 -7.52 -18.68 4.24
C GLU A 3 -8.19 -17.49 4.98
N GLU A 4 -8.55 -17.67 6.24
CA GLU A 4 -9.15 -16.65 7.11
C GLU A 4 -8.19 -15.48 7.40
N ASP A 5 -6.88 -15.72 7.52
CA ASP A 5 -5.88 -14.67 7.76
C ASP A 5 -5.65 -13.79 6.52
N GLN A 6 -5.93 -14.31 5.32
CA GLN A 6 -5.73 -13.58 4.07
C GLN A 6 -6.67 -12.36 3.97
N ASN A 7 -7.85 -12.41 4.59
CA ASN A 7 -8.83 -11.33 4.56
C ASN A 7 -8.56 -10.23 5.62
N VAL A 8 -7.60 -10.47 6.52
CA VAL A 8 -7.25 -9.54 7.61
C VAL A 8 -5.95 -8.79 7.33
N MET A 9 -5.17 -9.21 6.32
CA MET A 9 -3.95 -8.50 5.91
C MET A 9 -4.28 -7.07 5.45
N THR A 10 -3.97 -6.12 6.33
CA THR A 10 -4.12 -4.70 6.10
C THR A 10 -2.74 -4.13 5.80
N VAL A 11 -2.56 -3.57 4.60
CA VAL A 11 -1.29 -2.99 4.17
C VAL A 11 -1.41 -1.48 4.12
N SER A 12 -0.54 -0.79 4.85
CA SER A 12 -0.48 0.68 4.85
C SER A 12 0.69 1.15 4.00
N ILE A 13 0.41 1.79 2.87
CA ILE A 13 1.41 2.41 2.01
C ILE A 13 1.60 3.85 2.47
N LYS A 14 2.77 4.14 3.06
CA LYS A 14 3.22 5.49 3.36
C LYS A 14 4.16 5.95 2.25
N ALA A 15 3.77 6.97 1.52
CA ALA A 15 4.58 7.54 0.45
C ALA A 15 4.58 9.07 0.52
N ASP A 16 5.60 9.69 -0.05
CA ASP A 16 5.64 11.15 -0.21
C ASP A 16 4.62 11.58 -1.27
N LYS A 17 4.06 12.79 -1.14
CA LYS A 17 3.19 13.39 -2.15
C LYS A 17 3.90 13.55 -3.50
N ASP A 18 5.21 13.78 -3.48
CA ASP A 18 6.02 13.92 -4.69
C ASP A 18 6.44 12.56 -5.30
N THR A 19 6.02 11.44 -4.70
CA THR A 19 6.32 10.11 -5.23
C THR A 19 5.66 9.94 -6.59
N LYS A 20 6.44 9.51 -7.58
CA LYS A 20 5.94 9.21 -8.93
C LYS A 20 4.80 8.19 -8.85
N MET A 21 3.64 8.55 -9.40
CA MET A 21 2.46 7.68 -9.43
C MET A 21 2.69 6.33 -10.12
N GLY A 22 3.69 6.22 -11.00
CA GLY A 22 4.09 4.94 -11.60
C GLY A 22 4.50 3.90 -10.55
N ILE A 23 5.31 4.31 -9.56
CA ILE A 23 5.78 3.42 -8.48
C ILE A 23 4.62 2.98 -7.59
N ILE A 24 3.71 3.90 -7.25
CA ILE A 24 2.50 3.58 -6.46
C ILE A 24 1.61 2.59 -7.22
N THR A 25 1.50 2.75 -8.54
CA THR A 25 0.69 1.88 -9.40
C THR A 25 1.27 0.47 -9.45
N ASP A 26 2.59 0.34 -9.58
CA ASP A 26 3.27 -0.95 -9.57
C ASP A 26 3.11 -1.68 -8.23
N ILE A 27 3.27 -0.96 -7.11
CA ILE A 27 3.05 -1.50 -5.76
C ILE A 27 1.60 -1.97 -5.59
N LYS A 28 0.62 -1.19 -6.08
CA LYS A 28 -0.80 -1.57 -6.04
C LYS A 28 -1.07 -2.86 -6.84
N GLN A 29 -0.46 -3.01 -8.01
CA GLN A 29 -0.60 -4.23 -8.82
C GLN A 29 0.05 -5.44 -8.15
N ALA A 30 1.23 -5.27 -7.53
CA ALA A 30 1.90 -6.33 -6.77
C ALA A 30 1.07 -6.76 -5.54
N LEU A 31 0.53 -5.82 -4.77
CA LEU A 31 -0.33 -6.10 -3.61
C LEU A 31 -1.63 -6.79 -4.00
N ARG A 32 -2.19 -6.45 -5.17
CA ARG A 32 -3.38 -7.13 -5.71
C ARG A 32 -3.10 -8.59 -6.06
N ARG A 33 -1.91 -8.90 -6.60
CA ARG A 33 -1.47 -10.29 -6.85
C ARG A 33 -1.21 -11.06 -5.55
N ALA A 34 -0.80 -10.35 -4.50
CA ALA A 34 -0.60 -10.91 -3.15
C ALA A 34 -1.90 -11.05 -2.34
N TYR A 35 -3.08 -10.82 -2.95
CA TYR A 35 -4.39 -10.87 -2.30
C TYR A 35 -4.53 -9.90 -1.10
N ALA A 36 -3.69 -8.85 -1.02
CA ALA A 36 -3.81 -7.79 -0.03
C ALA A 36 -4.93 -6.81 -0.46
N LEU A 37 -6.17 -7.16 -0.13
CA LEU A 37 -7.36 -6.42 -0.58
C LEU A 37 -7.64 -5.15 0.22
N LYS A 38 -7.14 -5.06 1.46
CA LYS A 38 -7.28 -3.87 2.32
C LYS A 38 -6.00 -3.05 2.31
N ILE A 39 -5.97 -2.04 1.44
CA ILE A 39 -4.83 -1.10 1.32
C ILE A 39 -5.25 0.27 1.83
N ASN A 40 -4.48 0.81 2.78
CA ASN A 40 -4.60 2.20 3.23
C ASN A 40 -3.47 3.03 2.61
N TYR A 41 -3.81 4.18 2.04
CA TYR A 41 -2.85 5.09 1.41
C TYR A 41 -2.66 6.31 2.30
N GLN A 42 -1.44 6.55 2.73
CA GLN A 42 -1.05 7.72 3.50
C GLN A 42 0.01 8.49 2.73
N ALA A 43 -0.39 9.60 2.12
CA ALA A 43 0.52 10.56 1.54
C ALA A 43 0.96 11.51 2.66
N SER A 44 2.06 11.20 3.35
CA SER A 44 2.61 12.14 4.33
C SER A 44 3.36 13.21 3.55
N ALA A 45 2.94 14.47 3.67
CA ALA A 45 3.84 15.56 3.32
C ALA A 45 5.11 15.39 4.17
N ARG A 46 6.28 15.49 3.54
CA ARG A 46 7.55 15.54 4.25
C ARG A 46 7.48 16.68 5.26
N GLN A 47 7.35 16.34 6.55
CA GLN A 47 7.46 17.33 7.61
C GLN A 47 8.94 17.68 7.69
N SER A 48 9.31 18.73 6.94
CA SER A 48 10.62 19.37 7.07
C SER A 48 10.70 19.96 8.47
N PHE A 49 11.45 19.30 9.34
CA PHE A 49 11.99 19.90 10.56
C PHE A 49 13.33 20.57 10.23
#